data_AF-A0AAU6R0Q8-F1
#
_entry.id   AF-A0AAU6R0Q8-F1
#
_cell.length_a   1.000
_cell.length_b   1.000
_cell.length_c   1.000
_cell.angle_alpha   90.00
_cell.angle_beta   90.00
_cell.angle_gamma   90.00
#
_symmetry.space_group_name_H-M   'P 1'
#
loop_
_entity.id
_entity.type
_entity.pdbx_description
1 polymer ?
#
loop_
_entity_poly.entity_id
_entity_poly.type
_entity_poly.pdbx_seq_one_letter_code
_entity_poly.pdbx_strand_id
1 'polypeptide(L)'
;MLLTTPLAAKAWERGKVETFATLPPGEAHPEGIAVDREGNVYVVTVAANKPRTSEGTLLVFDPLGKRLRSVGIKGSSRVVARRRLPSTDG
;
A
#
# COMPACT_ATOMS: atom_id res chain seq x y z
N MET A 1 -40.07 34.85 0.08
CA MET A 1 -39.15 34.34 -0.94
C MET A 1 -37.94 33.79 -0.21
N LEU A 2 -37.82 32.46 -0.11
CA LEU A 2 -36.75 31.80 0.64
C LEU A 2 -35.61 31.47 -0.35
N LEU A 3 -34.43 32.04 -0.15
CA LEU A 3 -33.25 31.73 -0.96
C LEU A 3 -32.55 30.50 -0.36
N THR A 4 -32.57 29.39 -1.08
CA THR A 4 -31.76 28.20 -0.75
C THR A 4 -30.35 28.39 -1.28
N THR A 5 -29.36 28.61 -0.42
CA THR A 5 -27.95 28.56 -0.80
C THR A 5 -27.50 27.10 -0.90
N PRO A 6 -26.96 26.64 -2.04
CA PRO A 6 -26.37 25.31 -2.10
C PRO A 6 -25.10 25.30 -1.23
N LEU A 7 -25.06 24.41 -0.25
CA LEU A 7 -23.83 24.14 0.49
C LEU A 7 -22.88 23.42 -0.47
N ALA A 8 -21.91 24.15 -1.03
CA ALA A 8 -20.81 23.54 -1.77
C ALA A 8 -20.01 22.68 -0.77
N ALA A 9 -20.36 21.40 -0.67
CA ALA A 9 -19.64 20.46 0.15
C ALA A 9 -18.18 20.46 -0.33
N LYS A 10 -17.25 20.77 0.58
CA LYS A 10 -15.79 20.63 0.41
C LYS A 10 -15.38 19.16 0.29
N ALA A 11 -16.18 18.33 -0.38
CA ALA A 11 -16.03 16.89 -0.46
C ALA A 11 -14.86 16.45 -1.35
N TRP A 12 -14.18 17.40 -2.01
CA TRP A 12 -13.16 17.11 -3.02
C TRP A 12 -11.89 17.96 -2.91
N GLU A 13 -11.72 18.75 -1.84
CA GLU A 13 -10.40 19.32 -1.55
C GLU A 13 -9.51 18.22 -0.99
N ARG A 14 -8.71 17.59 -1.86
CA ARG A 14 -7.72 16.58 -1.48
C ARG A 14 -6.55 17.14 -0.65
N GLY A 15 -6.62 18.42 -0.26
CA GLY A 15 -5.56 19.13 0.45
C GLY A 15 -4.23 19.14 -0.31
N LYS A 16 -3.18 19.51 0.40
CA LYS A 16 -1.80 19.36 -0.08
C LYS A 16 -1.42 17.88 0.04
N VAL A 17 -0.95 17.29 -1.07
CA VAL A 17 -0.38 15.94 -1.07
C VAL A 17 1.14 16.07 -1.00
N GLU A 18 1.76 15.39 -0.04
CA GLU A 18 3.20 15.32 0.11
C GLU A 18 3.67 13.87 0.07
N THR A 19 4.83 13.65 -0.55
CA THR A 19 5.52 12.36 -0.47
C THR A 19 6.23 12.30 0.88
N PHE A 20 5.77 11.42 1.78
CA PHE A 20 6.45 11.19 3.06
C PHE A 20 7.56 10.14 2.94
N ALA A 21 7.42 9.13 2.07
CA ALA A 21 8.42 8.08 1.89
C ALA A 21 8.48 7.57 0.44
N THR A 22 9.65 7.06 0.07
CA THR A 22 9.88 6.31 -1.17
C THR A 22 10.20 4.86 -0.82
N LEU A 23 9.59 3.91 -1.55
CA LEU A 23 9.91 2.50 -1.36
C LEU A 23 11.40 2.24 -1.64
N PRO A 24 12.06 1.33 -0.89
CA PRO A 24 13.45 0.97 -1.15
C PRO A 24 13.63 0.37 -2.56
N PRO A 25 14.82 0.49 -3.17
CA PRO A 25 15.08 -0.16 -4.46
C PRO A 25 14.73 -1.66 -4.46
N GLY A 26 14.07 -2.11 -5.51
CA GLY A 26 13.59 -3.50 -5.65
C GLY A 26 12.25 -3.79 -4.97
N GLU A 27 11.78 -2.92 -4.06
CA GLU A 27 10.39 -2.94 -3.58
C GLU A 27 9.49 -2.17 -4.56
N ALA A 28 8.34 -2.73 -4.89
CA ALA A 28 7.40 -2.12 -5.83
C ALA A 28 6.00 -2.72 -5.66
N HIS A 29 5.00 -2.15 -6.35
CA HIS A 29 3.62 -2.63 -6.35
C HIS A 29 3.06 -2.75 -4.92
N PRO A 30 2.87 -1.62 -4.21
CA PRO A 30 2.20 -1.65 -2.92
C PRO A 30 0.75 -2.12 -3.11
N GLU A 31 0.35 -3.15 -2.38
CA GLU A 31 -0.99 -3.74 -2.44
C GLU A 31 -1.88 -3.28 -1.27
N GLY A 32 -1.28 -2.72 -0.22
CA GLY A 32 -2.00 -2.28 0.96
C GLY A 32 -1.20 -1.27 1.79
N ILE A 33 -1.93 -0.37 2.44
CA ILE A 33 -1.40 0.67 3.32
C ILE A 33 -2.29 0.83 4.55
N ALA A 34 -1.69 0.96 5.72
CA ALA A 34 -2.37 1.24 6.99
C ALA A 34 -1.51 2.16 7.87
N VAL A 35 -2.14 2.84 8.82
CA VAL A 35 -1.47 3.75 9.76
C VAL A 35 -1.88 3.36 11.19
N ASP A 36 -0.94 3.32 12.13
CA ASP A 36 -1.22 3.10 13.55
C ASP A 36 -1.56 4.41 14.30
N ARG A 37 -1.71 4.35 15.63
CA ARG A 37 -2.07 5.54 16.43
C ARG A 37 -0.91 6.52 16.61
N GLU A 38 0.31 6.03 16.48
CA GLU A 38 1.56 6.79 16.57
C GLU A 38 1.93 7.44 15.22
N GLY A 39 1.19 7.11 14.15
CA GLY A 39 1.37 7.63 12.80
C GLY A 39 2.38 6.84 11.97
N ASN A 40 2.84 5.67 12.44
CA ASN A 40 3.68 4.81 11.62
C ASN A 40 2.87 4.25 10.46
N VAL A 41 3.48 4.25 9.28
CA VAL A 41 2.85 3.80 8.04
C VAL A 41 3.37 2.42 7.66
N TYR A 42 2.43 1.50 7.50
CA TYR A 42 2.64 0.10 7.14
C TYR A 42 2.29 -0.08 5.68
N VAL A 43 3.25 -0.53 4.87
CA VAL A 43 3.06 -0.75 3.43
C VAL A 43 3.43 -2.19 3.10
N VAL A 44 2.52 -2.91 2.46
CA VAL A 44 2.80 -4.26 1.95
C VAL A 44 3.07 -4.23 0.45
N THR A 45 4.18 -4.84 0.04
CA THR A 45 4.59 -4.96 -1.36
C THR A 45 4.50 -6.41 -1.82
N VAL A 46 4.27 -6.60 -3.11
CA VAL A 46 4.60 -7.86 -3.77
C VAL A 46 5.99 -7.76 -4.36
N ALA A 47 6.74 -8.86 -4.39
CA ALA A 47 8.12 -8.93 -4.88
C ALA A 47 8.25 -8.77 -6.41
N ALA A 48 7.63 -7.73 -6.96
CA ALA A 48 7.39 -7.59 -8.40
C ALA A 48 8.65 -7.32 -9.21
N ASN A 49 9.60 -6.58 -8.63
CA ASN A 49 10.90 -6.28 -9.23
C ASN A 49 12.03 -7.17 -8.67
N LYS A 50 11.66 -8.29 -8.03
CA LYS A 50 12.58 -9.29 -7.48
C LYS A 50 12.36 -10.63 -8.20
N PRO A 51 13.24 -11.64 -8.03
CA PRO A 51 12.98 -12.98 -8.52
C PRO A 51 11.58 -13.47 -8.17
N ARG A 52 10.92 -14.23 -9.07
CA ARG A 52 9.51 -14.63 -8.90
C ARG A 52 9.22 -15.41 -7.61
N THR A 53 10.23 -16.09 -7.08
CA THR A 53 10.17 -16.85 -5.83
C THR A 53 10.31 -15.99 -4.58
N SER A 54 10.73 -14.74 -4.72
CA SER A 54 10.84 -13.81 -3.60
C SER A 54 9.49 -13.54 -2.95
N GLU A 55 9.52 -13.43 -1.64
CA GLU A 55 8.38 -13.07 -0.81
C GLU A 55 8.13 -11.57 -0.87
N GLY A 56 6.86 -11.18 -0.77
CA GLY A 56 6.46 -9.80 -0.51
C GLY A 56 6.96 -9.32 0.85
N THR A 57 7.01 -7.99 1.01
CA THR A 57 7.58 -7.35 2.20
C THR A 57 6.53 -6.48 2.88
N LEU A 58 6.47 -6.54 4.20
CA LEU A 58 5.88 -5.49 5.03
C LEU A 58 6.98 -4.47 5.41
N LEU A 59 6.79 -3.23 4.99
CA LEU A 59 7.65 -2.10 5.31
C LEU A 59 6.95 -1.20 6.33
N VAL A 60 7.69 -0.75 7.33
CA VAL A 60 7.20 0.20 8.34
C VAL A 60 8.02 1.48 8.27
N PHE A 61 7.35 2.61 8.12
CA PHE A 61 7.93 3.95 8.12
C PHE A 61 7.40 4.74 9.31
N ASP A 62 8.22 5.59 9.90
CA ASP A 62 7.72 6.62 10.82
C ASP A 62 6.99 7.74 10.06
N PRO A 63 6.30 8.66 10.76
CA PRO A 63 5.59 9.77 10.12
C PRO A 63 6.48 10.70 9.28
N LEU A 64 7.80 10.68 9.50
CA LEU A 64 8.78 11.48 8.77
C LEU A 64 9.39 10.72 7.59
N GLY A 65 8.92 9.50 7.31
CA GLY A 65 9.36 8.68 6.20
C GLY A 65 10.60 7.83 6.44
N LYS A 66 11.15 7.83 7.66
CA LYS A 66 12.28 6.96 7.99
C LYS A 66 11.80 5.52 8.09
N ARG A 67 12.44 4.61 7.35
CA ARG A 67 12.15 3.17 7.44
C ARG A 67 12.59 2.64 8.80
N LEU A 68 11.63 2.15 9.57
CA LEU A 68 11.84 1.53 10.88
C LEU A 68 12.10 0.02 10.76
N ARG A 69 11.34 -0.67 9.88
CA ARG A 69 11.36 -2.15 9.78
C ARG A 69 11.09 -2.65 8.37
N SER A 70 11.58 -3.86 8.09
CA SER A 70 11.29 -4.65 6.89
C SER A 70 11.09 -6.11 7.30
N VAL A 71 9.95 -6.70 6.93
CA VAL A 71 9.61 -8.09 7.28
C VAL A 71 9.16 -8.83 6.02
N GLY A 72 9.78 -9.97 5.72
CA GLY A 72 9.33 -10.85 4.65
C GLY A 72 8.05 -11.59 5.03
N ILE A 73 7.11 -11.70 4.10
CA ILE A 73 5.81 -12.35 4.32
C ILE A 73 5.86 -13.75 3.71
N LYS A 74 6.01 -14.77 4.57
CA LYS A 74 6.18 -16.15 4.10
C LYS A 74 5.05 -16.61 3.19
N GLY A 75 5.39 -17.22 2.05
CA GLY A 75 4.41 -17.77 1.10
C GLY A 75 3.68 -16.73 0.25
N SER A 76 4.03 -15.45 0.33
CA SER A 76 3.43 -14.37 -0.47
C SER A 76 4.06 -14.18 -1.85
N SER A 77 4.87 -15.13 -2.31
CA SER A 77 5.53 -14.99 -3.60
C SER A 77 4.50 -14.91 -4.74
N ARG A 78 4.87 -14.19 -5.80
CA ARG A 78 3.98 -13.96 -6.96
C ARG A 78 3.59 -15.27 -7.66
N VAL A 79 4.38 -16.33 -7.47
CA VAL A 79 4.08 -17.67 -7.98
C VAL A 79 2.95 -18.33 -7.20
N VAL A 80 2.88 -18.15 -5.88
CA VAL A 80 1.79 -18.69 -5.05
C VAL A 80 0.47 -17.97 -5.30
N ALA A 81 0.50 -16.64 -5.49
CA ALA A 81 -0.71 -15.87 -5.80
C ALA A 81 -1.46 -16.38 -7.05
N ARG A 82 -0.75 -16.97 -8.02
CA ARG A 82 -1.36 -17.57 -9.23
C ARG A 82 -1.85 -19.02 -9.05
N ARG A 83 -1.44 -19.73 -8.00
CA ARG A 83 -1.73 -21.17 -7.85
C ARG A 83 -3.06 -21.49 -7.14
N ARG A 84 -3.83 -20.47 -6.73
CA ARG A 84 -5.07 -20.61 -5.96
C ARG A 84 -6.34 -20.23 -6.74
N LEU A 85 -6.30 -20.36 -8.06
CA LEU A 85 -7.52 -20.48 -8.86
C LEU A 85 -7.58 -21.95 -9.31
N PRO A 86 -8.57 -22.74 -8.85
CA PRO A 86 -8.86 -23.98 -9.57
C PRO A 86 -9.17 -23.61 -11.01
N SER A 87 -8.54 -24.29 -11.96
CA SER A 87 -8.97 -24.26 -13.35
C SER A 87 -10.37 -24.84 -13.40
N THR A 88 -11.39 -23.99 -13.47
CA THR A 88 -12.68 -24.37 -14.04
C THR A 88 -12.51 -24.29 -15.54
N ASP A 89 -12.09 -25.38 -16.17
CA ASP A 89 -12.26 -25.60 -17.61
C ASP A 89 -12.15 -27.10 -17.91
N GLY A 90 -13.26 -27.67 -18.41
CA GLY A 90 -13.32 -28.93 -19.18
C GLY A 90 -13.66 -30.19 -18.41
#